data_AF-A0A8X7XHM6-F1
#
_entry.id   AF-A0A8X7XHM6-F1
#
_cell.length_a   1.000
_cell.length_b   1.000
_cell.length_c   1.000
_cell.angle_alpha   90.00
_cell.angle_beta   90.00
_cell.angle_gamma   90.00
#
_symmetry.space_group_name_H-M   'P 1'
#
loop_
_entity.id
_entity.type
_entity.pdbx_description
1 polymer ?
#
loop_
_entity_poly.entity_id
_entity_poly.type
_entity_poly.pdbx_seq_one_letter_code
_entity_poly.pdbx_strand_id
1 'polypeptide(L)'
;MLESIAKSGAQIKSQQKGEPDLTLGEKLGILNELYHSKPLIFLERYYRHLQPEHLTCFQHLAGSYEVEFYCAEIHRNNSQKNSRTRIKNKRYAALQGLIREGEYFSDERMRSRDPLLYEQCIGQYLTDDEVMEQNARSMSESRCLSDVLLSSYQEQLIQRKMELQQEREEGAEEEEEEEEEENDDEENEQGGCFATCVFPPQYF
;
A
#
# COMPACT_ATOMS: atom_id res chain seq x y z
N MET A 1 24.61 -16.33 -8.32
CA MET A 1 24.90 -15.19 -7.41
C MET A 1 25.17 -13.88 -8.17
N LEU A 2 26.33 -13.69 -8.82
CA LEU A 2 26.71 -12.40 -9.44
C LEU A 2 25.71 -11.92 -10.50
N GLU A 3 25.24 -12.82 -11.35
CA GLU A 3 24.22 -12.53 -12.37
C GLU A 3 22.88 -12.09 -11.76
N SER A 4 22.49 -12.67 -10.63
CA SER A 4 21.28 -12.29 -9.91
C SER A 4 21.36 -10.86 -9.39
N ILE A 5 22.54 -10.42 -8.92
CA ILE A 5 22.76 -9.06 -8.42
C ILE A 5 22.81 -8.07 -9.59
N ALA A 6 23.48 -8.44 -10.68
CA ALA A 6 23.56 -7.59 -11.88
C ALA A 6 22.19 -7.28 -12.49
N LYS A 7 21.22 -8.20 -12.37
CA LYS A 7 19.84 -8.05 -12.85
C LYS A 7 18.90 -7.40 -11.82
N SER A 8 19.25 -7.38 -10.53
CA SER A 8 18.34 -6.93 -9.46
C SER A 8 18.32 -5.41 -9.23
N GLY A 9 18.72 -4.61 -10.22
CA GLY A 9 18.81 -3.15 -10.14
C GLY A 9 19.75 -2.60 -9.07
N ALA A 10 20.68 -3.41 -8.54
CA ALA A 10 21.59 -2.94 -7.49
C ALA A 10 22.59 -1.93 -8.06
N GLN A 11 22.85 -0.84 -7.33
CA GLN A 11 23.85 0.14 -7.73
C GLN A 11 25.27 -0.44 -7.58
N ILE A 12 25.87 -0.84 -8.71
CA ILE A 12 27.21 -1.47 -8.74
C ILE A 12 28.33 -0.43 -8.71
N LYS A 13 28.16 0.66 -9.47
CA LYS A 13 29.09 1.78 -9.57
C LYS A 13 28.29 3.08 -9.60
N SER A 14 28.84 4.14 -9.01
CA SER A 14 28.29 5.48 -9.17
C SER A 14 28.62 5.98 -10.57
N GLN A 15 27.61 6.22 -11.40
CA GLN A 15 27.74 6.76 -12.75
C GLN A 15 27.39 8.24 -12.76
N GLN A 16 28.12 9.05 -13.55
CA GLN A 16 27.85 10.48 -13.67
C GLN A 16 26.80 10.75 -14.77
N LYS A 17 26.14 11.91 -14.68
CA LYS A 17 25.15 12.35 -15.67
C LYS A 17 25.81 12.44 -17.05
N GLY A 18 25.33 11.64 -18.01
CA GLY A 18 25.85 11.56 -19.38
C GLY A 18 26.83 10.42 -19.65
N GLU A 19 27.16 9.59 -18.65
CA GLU A 19 27.86 8.33 -18.88
C GLU A 19 26.89 7.27 -19.46
N PRO A 20 27.35 6.41 -20.39
CA PRO A 20 26.53 5.32 -20.90
C PRO A 20 26.26 4.28 -19.81
N ASP A 21 25.09 3.65 -19.85
CA ASP A 21 24.71 2.61 -18.90
C ASP A 21 25.68 1.43 -18.93
N LEU A 22 26.00 0.90 -17.75
CA LEU A 22 26.86 -0.26 -17.62
C LEU A 22 26.20 -1.49 -18.26
N THR A 23 26.92 -2.12 -19.18
CA THR A 23 26.48 -3.38 -19.77
C THR A 23 26.49 -4.50 -18.72
N LEU A 24 25.71 -5.56 -18.96
CA LEU A 24 25.66 -6.70 -18.04
C LEU A 24 27.04 -7.35 -17.86
N GLY A 25 27.88 -7.39 -18.90
CA GLY A 25 29.24 -7.91 -18.83
C GLY A 25 30.15 -7.09 -17.90
N GLU A 26 30.09 -5.77 -18.00
CA GLU A 26 30.87 -4.85 -17.14
C GLU A 26 30.41 -4.92 -15.69
N LYS A 27 29.09 -4.97 -15.46
CA LYS A 27 28.49 -5.19 -14.13
C LYS A 27 29.04 -6.46 -13.49
N LEU A 28 29.09 -7.57 -14.24
CA LEU A 28 29.64 -8.83 -13.75
C LEU A 28 31.14 -8.75 -13.47
N GLY A 29 31.91 -8.07 -14.32
CA GLY A 29 33.34 -7.87 -14.11
C GLY A 29 33.64 -7.17 -12.77
N ILE A 30 32.97 -6.04 -12.52
CA ILE A 30 33.12 -5.27 -11.28
C ILE A 30 32.71 -6.09 -10.05
N LEU A 31 31.57 -6.80 -10.13
CA LEU A 31 31.09 -7.64 -9.03
C LEU A 31 32.05 -8.81 -8.75
N ASN A 32 32.61 -9.41 -9.79
CA ASN A 32 33.55 -10.53 -9.66
C ASN A 32 34.87 -10.07 -9.02
N GLU A 33 35.41 -8.93 -9.47
CA GLU A 33 36.61 -8.33 -8.88
C GLU A 33 36.41 -7.99 -7.39
N LEU A 34 35.27 -7.37 -7.04
CA LEU A 34 34.97 -7.03 -5.65
C LEU A 34 34.81 -8.27 -4.77
N TYR A 35 34.17 -9.33 -5.28
CA TYR A 35 33.99 -10.57 -4.55
C TYR A 35 35.33 -11.25 -4.22
N HIS A 36 36.27 -11.31 -5.17
CA HIS A 36 37.57 -11.94 -4.94
C HIS A 36 38.52 -11.08 -4.11
N SER A 37 38.48 -9.75 -4.29
CA SER A 37 39.37 -8.84 -3.57
C SER A 37 38.91 -8.57 -2.14
N LYS A 38 37.61 -8.33 -1.94
CA LYS A 38 37.01 -7.88 -0.67
C LYS A 38 35.62 -8.49 -0.46
N PRO A 39 35.53 -9.79 -0.17
CA PRO A 39 34.24 -10.48 -0.10
C PRO A 39 33.31 -10.00 1.02
N LEU A 40 33.85 -9.46 2.12
CA LEU A 40 33.04 -8.88 3.20
C LEU A 40 32.32 -7.60 2.75
N ILE A 41 33.02 -6.71 2.05
CA ILE A 41 32.44 -5.48 1.50
C ILE A 41 31.40 -5.81 0.44
N PHE A 42 31.67 -6.85 -0.36
CA PHE A 42 30.69 -7.38 -1.31
C PHE A 42 29.41 -7.81 -0.59
N LEU A 43 29.53 -8.58 0.49
CA LEU A 43 28.39 -9.08 1.25
C LEU A 43 27.59 -7.94 1.89
N GLU A 44 28.27 -7.00 2.57
CA GLU A 44 27.66 -5.81 3.17
C GLU A 44 26.88 -4.97 2.16
N ARG A 45 27.43 -4.80 0.94
CA ARG A 45 26.79 -3.95 -0.06
C ARG A 45 25.60 -4.64 -0.74
N TYR A 46 25.65 -5.95 -0.93
CA TYR A 46 24.68 -6.67 -1.78
C TYR A 46 23.81 -7.70 -1.05
N TYR A 47 23.87 -7.83 0.28
CA TYR A 47 23.08 -8.84 1.03
C TYR A 47 21.57 -8.77 0.73
N ARG A 48 21.00 -7.59 0.49
CA ARG A 48 19.57 -7.42 0.18
C ARG A 48 19.15 -8.03 -1.16
N HIS A 49 20.10 -8.21 -2.07
CA HIS A 49 19.90 -8.79 -3.40
C HIS A 49 20.31 -10.27 -3.46
N LEU A 50 20.85 -10.81 -2.36
CA LEU A 50 21.20 -12.21 -2.25
C LEU A 50 20.00 -13.06 -1.83
N GLN A 51 20.08 -14.34 -2.21
CA GLN A 51 19.12 -15.36 -1.85
C GLN A 51 19.81 -16.42 -0.99
N PRO A 52 19.07 -17.19 -0.19
CA PRO A 52 19.65 -18.21 0.69
C PRO A 52 20.56 -19.21 -0.04
N GLU A 53 20.28 -19.52 -1.31
CA GLU A 53 21.05 -20.47 -2.11
C GLU A 53 22.48 -19.96 -2.38
N HIS A 54 22.66 -18.64 -2.41
CA HIS A 54 23.94 -17.98 -2.65
C HIS A 54 24.87 -17.98 -1.43
N LEU A 55 24.36 -18.30 -0.23
CA LEU A 55 25.17 -18.31 1.00
C LEU A 55 26.29 -19.36 0.97
N THR A 56 26.13 -20.40 0.17
CA THR A 56 27.16 -21.42 -0.07
C THR A 56 28.47 -20.82 -0.58
N CYS A 57 28.41 -19.70 -1.31
CA CYS A 57 29.59 -18.99 -1.82
C CYS A 57 30.42 -18.31 -0.72
N PHE A 58 29.89 -18.11 0.49
CA PHE A 58 30.58 -17.42 1.58
C PHE A 58 31.09 -18.35 2.69
N GLN A 59 30.97 -19.67 2.51
CA GLN A 59 31.42 -20.65 3.51
C GLN A 59 32.91 -20.51 3.86
N HIS A 60 33.74 -20.09 2.90
CA HIS A 60 35.17 -19.85 3.11
C HIS A 60 35.47 -18.68 4.08
N LEU A 61 34.47 -17.86 4.43
CA LEU A 61 34.55 -16.73 5.36
C LEU A 61 33.82 -17.02 6.67
N ALA A 62 33.39 -18.27 6.89
CA ALA A 62 32.72 -18.67 8.12
C ALA A 62 33.63 -18.43 9.34
N GLY A 63 33.03 -17.93 10.44
CA GLY A 63 33.72 -17.63 11.70
C GLY A 63 33.95 -16.13 11.96
N SER A 64 33.66 -15.25 11.00
CA SER A 64 33.52 -13.81 11.26
C SER A 64 32.08 -13.49 11.66
N TYR A 65 31.93 -12.67 12.71
CA TYR A 65 30.64 -12.21 13.21
C TYR A 65 29.83 -11.49 12.12
N GLU A 66 30.50 -10.67 11.31
CA GLU A 66 29.90 -9.89 10.24
C GLU A 66 29.26 -10.80 9.18
N VAL A 67 29.92 -11.90 8.82
CA VAL A 67 29.39 -12.87 7.84
C VAL A 67 28.15 -13.57 8.40
N GLU A 68 28.21 -14.01 9.66
CA GLU A 68 27.07 -14.66 10.32
C GLU A 68 25.87 -13.72 10.42
N PHE A 69 26.11 -12.45 10.75
CA PHE A 69 25.10 -11.41 10.79
C PHE A 69 24.40 -11.23 9.44
N TYR A 70 25.16 -11.04 8.35
CA TYR A 70 24.57 -10.86 7.02
C TYR A 70 23.88 -12.13 6.49
N CYS A 71 24.40 -13.32 6.80
CA CYS A 71 23.72 -14.59 6.50
C CYS A 71 22.34 -14.66 7.17
N ALA A 72 22.24 -14.28 8.44
CA ALA A 72 20.97 -14.24 9.16
C ALA A 72 19.98 -13.21 8.56
N GLU A 73 20.46 -12.03 8.19
CA GLU A 73 19.64 -11.00 7.54
C GLU A 73 19.13 -11.43 6.15
N ILE A 74 19.93 -12.17 5.37
CA ILE A 74 19.48 -12.74 4.08
C ILE A 74 18.30 -13.70 4.28
N HIS A 75 18.36 -14.58 5.29
CA HIS A 75 17.24 -15.47 5.63
C HIS A 75 16.00 -14.70 6.10
N ARG A 76 16.18 -13.64 6.89
CA ARG A 76 15.10 -12.79 7.39
C ARG A 76 14.37 -12.06 6.26
N ASN A 77 15.12 -11.45 5.34
CA ASN A 77 14.56 -10.71 4.21
C ASN A 77 13.71 -11.60 3.30
N ASN A 78 14.18 -12.83 3.02
CA ASN A 78 13.42 -13.79 2.22
C ASN A 78 12.10 -14.18 2.93
N SER A 79 12.15 -14.40 4.25
CA SER A 79 10.95 -14.67 5.07
C SER A 79 9.97 -13.50 5.11
N GLN A 80 10.45 -12.26 5.16
CA GLN A 80 9.61 -11.05 5.16
C GLN A 80 8.91 -10.83 3.81
N LYS A 81 9.54 -11.14 2.68
CA LYS A 81 8.88 -11.11 1.36
C LYS A 81 7.65 -12.03 1.35
N ASN A 82 7.79 -13.24 1.90
CA ASN A 82 6.66 -14.16 2.09
C ASN A 82 5.61 -13.61 3.07
N SER A 83 6.02 -12.87 4.10
CA SER A 83 5.11 -12.19 5.03
C SER A 83 4.28 -11.10 4.34
N ARG A 84 4.88 -10.27 3.46
CA ARG A 84 4.15 -9.22 2.74
C ARG A 84 3.03 -9.81 1.87
N THR A 85 3.33 -10.84 1.09
CA THR A 85 2.33 -11.54 0.27
C THR A 85 1.26 -12.18 1.16
N ARG A 86 1.65 -12.80 2.27
CA ARG A 86 0.71 -13.38 3.24
C ARG A 86 -0.22 -12.31 3.85
N ILE A 87 0.29 -11.12 4.17
CA ILE A 87 -0.53 -10.00 4.66
C ILE A 87 -1.49 -9.52 3.57
N LYS A 88 -1.03 -9.37 2.33
CA LYS A 88 -1.89 -9.02 1.18
C LYS A 88 -3.01 -10.05 1.01
N ASN A 89 -2.69 -11.34 1.02
CA ASN A 89 -3.67 -12.42 0.90
C ASN A 89 -4.65 -12.45 2.08
N LYS A 90 -4.19 -12.16 3.30
CA LYS A 90 -5.06 -12.04 4.48
C LYS A 90 -6.03 -10.87 4.35
N ARG A 91 -5.55 -9.70 3.91
CA ARG A 91 -6.40 -8.51 3.67
C ARG A 91 -7.42 -8.79 2.56
N TYR A 92 -6.99 -9.42 1.48
CA TYR A 92 -7.88 -9.82 0.39
C TYR A 92 -8.95 -10.82 0.86
N ALA A 93 -8.58 -11.84 1.64
CA ALA A 93 -9.55 -12.78 2.20
C ALA A 93 -10.56 -12.10 3.13
N ALA A 94 -10.13 -11.13 3.93
CA ALA A 94 -11.04 -10.33 4.77
C ALA A 94 -12.00 -9.49 3.91
N LEU A 95 -11.49 -8.82 2.87
CA LEU A 95 -12.31 -8.06 1.92
C LEU A 95 -13.37 -8.95 1.24
N GLN A 96 -12.97 -10.14 0.78
CA GLN A 96 -13.89 -11.11 0.18
C GLN A 96 -14.94 -11.61 1.18
N GLY A 97 -14.59 -11.70 2.46
CA GLY A 97 -15.54 -11.95 3.54
C GLY A 97 -16.60 -10.84 3.64
N LEU A 98 -16.17 -9.58 3.70
CA LEU A 98 -17.06 -8.42 3.78
C LEU A 98 -18.00 -8.32 2.56
N ILE A 99 -17.50 -8.61 1.37
CA ILE A 99 -18.32 -8.66 0.13
C ILE A 99 -19.36 -9.77 0.22
N ARG A 100 -18.98 -10.96 0.68
CA ARG A 100 -19.90 -12.10 0.78
C ARG A 100 -21.00 -11.89 1.82
N GLU A 101 -20.66 -11.28 2.96
CA GLU A 101 -21.64 -10.94 3.99
C GLU A 101 -22.63 -9.87 3.51
N GLY A 102 -22.19 -8.97 2.61
CA GLY A 102 -23.03 -7.97 1.96
C GLY A 102 -23.46 -6.80 2.85
N GLU A 103 -23.27 -6.89 4.17
CA GLU A 103 -23.65 -5.81 5.09
C GLU A 103 -22.69 -4.62 4.99
N TYR A 104 -21.38 -4.84 4.90
CA TYR A 104 -20.38 -3.76 5.02
C TYR A 104 -20.41 -2.77 3.84
N PHE A 105 -20.75 -3.25 2.65
CA PHE A 105 -20.82 -2.48 1.40
C PHE A 105 -22.27 -2.19 0.99
N SER A 106 -23.23 -2.29 1.91
CA SER A 106 -24.60 -1.88 1.62
C SER A 106 -24.69 -0.37 1.47
N ASP A 107 -25.68 0.07 0.69
CA ASP A 107 -25.97 1.48 0.44
C ASP A 107 -26.16 2.27 1.75
N GLU A 108 -26.83 1.67 2.74
CA GLU A 108 -27.01 2.26 4.07
C GLU A 108 -25.69 2.41 4.84
N ARG A 109 -24.77 1.43 4.73
CA ARG A 109 -23.43 1.54 5.33
C ARG A 109 -22.55 2.54 4.59
N MET A 110 -22.76 2.72 3.29
CA MET A 110 -22.09 3.76 2.49
C MET A 110 -22.57 5.14 2.94
N ARG A 111 -23.89 5.36 2.93
CA ARG A 111 -24.56 6.61 3.35
C ARG A 111 -24.16 7.07 4.73
N SER A 112 -24.09 6.16 5.70
CA SER A 112 -23.67 6.51 7.07
C SER A 112 -22.18 6.88 7.19
N ARG A 113 -21.31 6.32 6.34
CA ARG A 113 -19.86 6.58 6.36
C ARG A 113 -19.46 7.76 5.52
N ASP A 114 -19.99 7.86 4.31
CA ASP A 114 -19.71 8.91 3.35
C ASP A 114 -21.01 9.35 2.66
N PRO A 115 -21.75 10.28 3.28
CA PRO A 115 -23.05 10.74 2.78
C PRO A 115 -22.99 11.37 1.40
N LEU A 116 -21.96 12.17 1.10
CA LEU A 116 -21.84 12.85 -0.19
C LEU A 116 -21.57 11.86 -1.33
N LEU A 117 -20.68 10.90 -1.10
CA LEU A 117 -20.43 9.83 -2.07
C LEU A 117 -21.71 9.02 -2.37
N TYR A 118 -22.50 8.72 -1.33
CA TYR A 118 -23.78 8.06 -1.50
C TYR A 118 -24.73 8.89 -2.38
N GLU A 119 -24.83 10.19 -2.15
CA GLU A 119 -25.72 11.07 -2.92
C GLU A 119 -25.31 11.11 -4.41
N GLN A 120 -24.02 11.27 -4.68
CA GLN A 120 -23.47 11.33 -6.04
C GLN A 120 -23.60 10.00 -6.80
N CYS A 121 -23.40 8.86 -6.13
CA CYS A 121 -23.42 7.55 -6.80
C CYS A 121 -24.80 6.89 -6.83
N ILE A 122 -25.66 7.17 -5.85
CA ILE A 122 -26.93 6.44 -5.64
C ILE A 122 -28.08 7.41 -5.42
N GLY A 123 -27.98 8.32 -4.44
CA GLY A 123 -29.08 9.17 -3.97
C GLY A 123 -29.76 9.97 -5.09
N GLN A 124 -28.98 10.65 -5.93
CA GLN A 124 -29.49 11.48 -7.02
C GLN A 124 -30.26 10.72 -8.12
N TYR A 125 -30.14 9.39 -8.15
CA TYR A 125 -30.80 8.53 -9.13
C TYR A 125 -32.04 7.84 -8.56
N LEU A 126 -32.34 8.00 -7.27
CA LEU A 126 -33.56 7.46 -6.66
C LEU A 126 -34.77 8.31 -7.05
N THR A 127 -35.87 7.64 -7.33
CA THR A 127 -37.17 8.30 -7.54
C THR A 127 -37.82 8.66 -6.20
N ASP A 128 -38.70 9.67 -6.22
CA ASP A 128 -39.45 10.08 -5.03
C ASP A 128 -40.21 8.91 -4.38
N ASP A 129 -40.77 8.01 -5.20
CA ASP A 129 -41.47 6.80 -4.74
C ASP A 129 -40.53 5.84 -3.99
N GLU A 130 -39.32 5.61 -4.50
CA GLU A 130 -38.31 4.75 -3.86
C GLU A 130 -37.82 5.33 -2.54
N VAL A 131 -37.61 6.66 -2.48
CA VAL A 131 -37.24 7.38 -1.25
C VAL A 131 -38.35 7.28 -0.21
N MET A 132 -39.61 7.45 -0.61
CA MET A 132 -40.75 7.27 0.29
C MET A 132 -40.85 5.85 0.82
N GLU A 133 -40.61 4.84 -0.03
CA GLU A 133 -40.65 3.44 0.37
C GLU A 133 -39.52 3.10 1.36
N GLN A 134 -38.31 3.63 1.14
CA GLN A 134 -37.18 3.45 2.04
C GLN A 134 -37.46 4.08 3.41
N ASN A 135 -37.98 5.31 3.45
CA ASN A 135 -38.36 5.98 4.70
C ASN A 135 -39.47 5.23 5.44
N ALA A 136 -40.46 4.70 4.72
CA ALA A 136 -41.52 3.88 5.30
C ALA A 136 -40.97 2.58 5.92
N ARG A 137 -40.01 1.92 5.25
CA ARG A 137 -39.32 0.73 5.77
C ARG A 137 -38.58 1.06 7.06
N SER A 138 -37.77 2.11 7.10
CA SER A 138 -37.03 2.55 8.30
C SER A 138 -37.95 2.87 9.48
N MET A 139 -39.09 3.53 9.21
CA MET A 139 -40.10 3.79 10.25
C MET A 139 -40.78 2.51 10.74
N SER A 140 -40.99 1.52 9.87
CA SER A 140 -41.58 0.23 10.26
C SER A 140 -40.63 -0.66 11.07
N GLU A 141 -39.32 -0.52 10.87
CA GLU A 141 -38.29 -1.25 11.61
C GLU A 141 -38.05 -0.70 13.02
N SER A 142 -38.44 0.56 13.26
CA SER A 142 -38.34 1.22 14.57
C SER A 142 -39.31 0.59 15.56
N ARG A 143 -38.79 0.03 16.66
CA ARG A 143 -39.61 -0.75 17.63
C ARG A 143 -40.23 0.13 18.70
N CYS A 144 -39.62 1.27 18.99
CA CYS A 144 -40.08 2.19 20.02
C CYS A 144 -39.75 3.65 19.69
N LEU A 145 -40.34 4.58 20.46
CA LEU A 145 -40.15 6.02 20.25
C LEU A 145 -38.67 6.44 20.34
N SER A 146 -37.88 5.81 21.22
CA SER A 146 -36.45 6.13 21.32
C SER A 146 -35.68 5.76 20.06
N ASP A 147 -36.08 4.70 19.34
CA ASP A 147 -35.45 4.34 18.06
C ASP A 147 -35.73 5.43 17.02
N VAL A 148 -36.99 5.87 16.91
CA VAL A 148 -37.38 6.96 16.00
C VAL A 148 -36.61 8.25 16.30
N LEU A 149 -36.50 8.62 17.58
CA LEU A 149 -35.76 9.80 17.99
C LEU A 149 -34.26 9.68 17.67
N LEU A 150 -33.66 8.52 17.95
CA LEU A 150 -32.25 8.29 17.66
C LEU A 150 -31.98 8.29 16.15
N SER A 151 -32.82 7.63 15.36
CA SER A 151 -32.74 7.65 13.90
C SER A 151 -32.89 9.07 13.35
N SER A 152 -33.84 9.87 13.85
CA SER A 152 -34.00 11.26 13.40
C SER A 152 -32.77 12.11 13.72
N TYR A 153 -32.11 11.87 14.86
CA TYR A 153 -30.88 12.55 15.21
C TYR A 153 -29.71 12.10 14.34
N GLN A 154 -29.59 10.80 14.07
CA GLN A 154 -28.57 10.26 13.17
C GLN A 154 -28.73 10.82 11.75
N GLU A 155 -29.97 10.91 11.27
CA GLU A 155 -30.30 11.50 9.98
C GLU A 155 -29.84 12.96 9.88
N GLN A 156 -30.08 13.76 10.92
CA GLN A 156 -29.57 15.13 11.00
C GLN A 156 -28.04 15.22 10.96
N LEU A 157 -27.34 14.27 11.59
CA LEU A 157 -25.88 14.22 11.54
C LEU A 157 -25.36 13.86 10.15
N ILE A 158 -26.00 12.90 9.48
CA ILE A 158 -25.67 12.49 8.11
C ILE A 158 -25.86 13.68 7.16
N GLN A 159 -27.00 14.37 7.25
CA GLN A 159 -27.32 15.53 6.41
C GLN A 159 -26.30 16.66 6.61
N ARG A 160 -26.02 17.04 7.85
CA ARG A 160 -25.00 18.08 8.14
C ARG A 160 -23.62 17.70 7.60
N LYS A 161 -23.25 16.42 7.72
CA LYS A 161 -21.97 15.93 7.22
C LYS A 161 -21.91 16.02 5.70
N MET A 162 -22.98 15.63 5.01
CA MET A 162 -23.10 15.76 3.55
C MET A 162 -22.88 17.21 3.11
N GLU A 163 -23.60 18.16 3.71
CA GLU A 163 -23.51 19.59 3.40
C GLU A 163 -22.07 20.10 3.57
N LEU A 164 -21.41 19.74 4.67
CA LEU A 164 -20.01 20.12 4.90
C LEU A 164 -19.05 19.53 3.87
N GLN A 165 -19.28 18.28 3.45
CA GLN A 165 -18.47 17.65 2.40
C GLN A 165 -18.69 18.37 1.06
N GLN A 166 -19.93 18.74 0.75
CA GLN A 166 -20.29 19.41 -0.48
C GLN A 166 -19.67 20.81 -0.56
N GLU A 167 -19.80 21.62 0.50
CA GLU A 167 -19.15 22.95 0.58
C GLU A 167 -17.63 22.85 0.37
N ARG A 168 -17.01 21.76 0.85
CA ARG A 168 -15.58 21.53 0.69
C ARG A 168 -15.21 21.17 -0.75
N GLU A 169 -16.01 20.35 -1.43
CA GLU A 169 -15.80 20.03 -2.84
C GLU A 169 -16.03 21.24 -3.75
N GLU A 170 -17.11 22.00 -3.52
CA GLU A 170 -17.41 23.22 -4.27
C GLU A 170 -16.35 24.33 -4.07
N GLY A 171 -15.69 24.34 -2.90
CA GLY A 171 -14.62 25.27 -2.58
C GLY A 171 -13.22 24.80 -3.00
N ALA A 172 -13.08 23.58 -3.53
CA ALA A 172 -11.81 23.07 -4.04
C ALA A 172 -11.59 23.54 -5.49
N GLU A 173 -10.38 24.00 -5.81
CA GLU A 173 -9.97 24.22 -7.19
C GLU A 173 -9.71 22.85 -7.83
N GLU A 174 -10.25 22.61 -9.03
CA GLU A 174 -9.96 21.41 -9.81
C GLU A 174 -8.45 21.38 -10.11
N GLU A 175 -7.73 20.41 -9.55
CA GLU A 175 -6.33 20.18 -9.91
C GLU A 175 -6.31 19.68 -11.35
N GLU A 176 -5.59 20.38 -12.25
CA GLU A 176 -5.36 19.89 -13.61
C GLU A 176 -4.65 18.53 -13.48
N GLU A 177 -5.27 17.47 -14.01
CA GLU A 177 -4.62 16.17 -14.16
C GLU A 177 -3.44 16.38 -15.11
N GLU A 178 -2.24 16.62 -14.56
CA GLU A 178 -1.01 16.47 -15.33
C GLU A 178 -1.00 15.01 -15.80
N GLU A 179 -1.23 14.80 -17.11
CA GLU A 179 -1.04 13.51 -17.75
C GLU A 179 0.42 13.08 -17.52
N GLU A 180 0.67 12.40 -16.40
CA GLU A 180 1.90 11.66 -16.19
C GLU A 180 1.91 10.57 -17.27
N GLU A 181 2.58 10.84 -18.40
CA GLU A 181 2.92 9.78 -19.35
C GLU A 181 3.59 8.67 -18.55
N GLU A 182 2.93 7.52 -18.43
CA GLU A 182 3.48 6.28 -17.88
C GLU A 182 4.71 5.90 -18.71
N ASN A 183 5.88 6.45 -18.36
CA ASN A 183 7.13 5.81 -18.68
C ASN A 183 7.19 4.55 -17.82
N ASP A 184 6.87 3.44 -18.47
CA ASP A 184 6.99 2.05 -18.00
C ASP A 184 8.48 1.66 -17.81
N ASP A 185 9.26 2.52 -17.15
CA ASP A 185 10.59 2.19 -16.65
C ASP A 185 10.43 1.66 -15.23
N GLU A 186 10.44 0.33 -15.10
CA GLU A 186 10.55 -0.39 -13.83
C GLU A 186 11.87 -0.04 -13.11
N GLU A 187 11.98 1.18 -12.53
CA GLU A 187 13.05 1.55 -11.62
C GLU A 187 12.71 1.16 -10.18
N ASN A 188 13.11 -0.06 -9.90
CA ASN A 188 13.40 -0.63 -8.60
C ASN A 188 14.27 0.30 -7.73
N GLU A 189 13.69 1.02 -6.77
CA GLU A 189 14.45 1.56 -5.63
C GLU A 189 13.78 1.35 -4.26
N GLN A 190 14.59 0.76 -3.38
CA GLN A 190 14.41 0.77 -1.94
C GLN A 190 14.76 2.15 -1.39
N GLY A 191 13.92 2.70 -0.52
CA GLY A 191 14.40 3.48 0.63
C GLY A 191 13.82 4.88 0.78
N GLY A 192 12.84 5.01 1.68
CA GLY A 192 12.34 6.30 2.12
C GLY A 192 11.19 6.19 3.10
N CYS A 193 11.38 5.51 4.24
CA CYS A 193 10.39 5.55 5.32
C CYS A 193 10.57 6.85 6.12
N PHE A 194 10.05 7.95 5.59
CA PHE A 194 9.78 9.16 6.36
C PHE A 194 8.48 9.79 5.86
N ALA A 195 7.36 9.32 6.41
CA ALA A 195 6.14 10.09 6.49
C ALA A 195 5.46 9.71 7.81
N THR A 196 5.62 10.57 8.79
CA THR A 196 4.79 10.58 9.99
C THR A 196 3.36 10.84 9.56
N CYS A 197 2.53 9.79 9.49
CA CYS A 197 1.08 9.98 9.50
C CYS A 197 0.68 10.46 10.90
N VAL A 198 0.72 11.78 11.10
CA VAL A 198 0.05 12.43 12.22
C VAL A 198 -1.45 12.29 11.94
N PHE A 199 -2.05 11.23 12.48
CA PHE A 199 -3.51 11.19 12.62
C PHE A 199 -3.92 12.32 13.56
N PRO A 200 -4.83 13.23 13.17
CA PRO A 200 -5.40 14.16 14.12
C PRO A 200 -6.14 13.36 15.21
N PRO A 201 -5.98 13.72 16.49
CA PRO A 201 -6.70 13.04 17.57
C PRO A 201 -8.20 13.26 17.39
N GLN A 202 -8.94 12.17 17.25
CA GLN A 202 -10.38 12.20 17.47
C GLN A 202 -10.60 12.39 18.97
N TYR A 203 -11.08 13.57 19.34
CA TYR A 203 -11.51 13.86 20.70
C TYR A 203 -12.74 13.00 21.01
N PHE A 204 -12.62 12.18 22.06
CA PHE A 204 -13.75 11.54 22.75
C PHE A 204 -14.47 12.56 23.64
#